data_AF-A0A1R1MB51-F1
#
_entry.id   AF-A0A1R1MB51-F1
#
_cell.length_a   1.000
_cell.length_b   1.000
_cell.length_c   1.000
_cell.angle_alpha   90.00
_cell.angle_beta   90.00
_cell.angle_gamma   90.00
#
_symmetry.space_group_name_H-M   'P 1'
#
loop_
_entity.id
_entity.type
_entity.pdbx_description
1 polymer ?
#
loop_
_entity_poly.entity_id
_entity_poly.type
_entity_poly.pdbx_seq_one_letter_code
_entity_poly.pdbx_strand_id
1 'polypeptide(L)' 'MSTITVRKLAGVTHDKLRERAARNGRSVEAEVRDILDRAVGQTQGNILTAVLEQFDVRHAVDLEPARRSDLPRPVDLG' A
#
# COMPACT_ATOMS: atom_id res chain seq x y z
N MET A 1 -19.00 -5.50 -9.26
CA MET A 1 -19.31 -4.06 -9.23
C MET A 1 -19.85 -3.74 -7.85
N SER A 2 -19.10 -2.97 -7.06
CA SER A 2 -19.55 -2.44 -5.76
C SER A 2 -19.98 -0.98 -5.92
N THR A 3 -20.96 -0.56 -5.14
CA THR A 3 -21.46 0.83 -5.14
C THR A 3 -21.29 1.41 -3.75
N ILE A 4 -20.73 2.62 -3.69
CA ILE A 4 -20.57 3.40 -2.46
C ILE A 4 -21.42 4.66 -2.59
N THR A 5 -22.22 4.97 -1.57
CA THR A 5 -22.98 6.22 -1.48
C THR A 5 -22.45 7.07 -0.35
N VAL A 6 -21.88 8.23 -0.69
CA VAL A 6 -21.40 9.22 0.29
C VAL A 6 -22.52 10.22 0.55
N ARG A 7 -23.15 10.13 1.73
CA ARG A 7 -24.20 11.08 2.13
C ARG A 7 -23.60 12.32 2.79
N LYS A 8 -24.25 13.47 2.61
CA LYS A 8 -23.84 14.76 3.21
C LYS A 8 -22.40 15.18 2.85
N LEU A 9 -21.96 14.91 1.62
CA LEU A 9 -20.69 15.44 1.13
C LEU A 9 -20.74 16.97 1.10
N ALA A 10 -19.75 17.63 1.70
CA ALA A 10 -19.67 19.09 1.69
C ALA A 10 -19.65 19.60 0.24
N GLY A 11 -20.48 20.62 -0.06
CA GLY A 11 -20.60 21.17 -1.43
C GLY A 11 -19.26 21.61 -2.00
N VAL A 12 -18.44 22.28 -1.19
CA VAL A 12 -17.06 22.68 -1.55
C VAL A 12 -16.17 21.51 -1.98
N THR A 13 -16.37 20.32 -1.41
CA THR A 13 -15.61 19.12 -1.78
C THR A 13 -16.10 18.56 -3.11
N HIS A 14 -17.42 18.55 -3.30
CA HIS A 14 -18.02 18.14 -4.56
C HIS A 14 -17.57 19.04 -5.73
N ASP A 15 -17.53 20.36 -5.53
CA ASP A 15 -17.11 21.31 -6.55
C ASP A 15 -15.64 21.13 -6.92
N LYS A 16 -14.76 20.95 -5.93
CA LYS A 16 -13.33 20.63 -6.17
C LYS A 16 -13.14 19.32 -6.92
N LEU A 17 -13.94 18.29 -6.61
CA LEU A 17 -13.91 17.02 -7.35
C LEU A 17 -14.35 17.21 -8.80
N ARG A 18 -15.38 18.03 -9.03
CA ARG A 18 -15.87 18.36 -10.37
C ARG A 18 -14.82 19.10 -11.20
N GLU A 19 -14.20 20.13 -10.64
CA GLU A 19 -13.12 20.87 -11.30
C GLU A 19 -11.92 19.98 -11.62
N ARG A 20 -11.55 19.09 -10.70
CA ARG A 20 -10.47 18.13 -10.90
C ARG A 20 -10.80 17.12 -11.99
N ALA A 21 -12.01 16.59 -12.01
CA ALA A 21 -12.48 15.67 -13.04
C ALA A 21 -12.48 16.32 -14.43
N ALA A 22 -12.94 17.57 -14.53
CA ALA A 22 -12.91 18.35 -15.76
C ALA A 22 -11.46 18.57 -16.27
N ARG A 23 -10.52 18.91 -15.38
CA ARG A 23 -9.09 19.03 -15.73
C ARG A 23 -8.50 17.72 -16.25
N ASN A 24 -8.95 16.60 -15.73
CA ASN A 24 -8.49 15.27 -16.13
C ASN A 24 -9.30 14.67 -17.30
N GLY A 25 -10.25 15.40 -17.87
CA GLY A 25 -11.06 14.96 -19.01
C GLY A 25 -11.95 13.74 -18.73
N ARG A 26 -12.37 13.53 -17.48
CA ARG A 26 -13.18 12.37 -17.07
C ARG A 26 -14.38 12.76 -16.22
N SER A 27 -15.29 11.80 -16.01
CA SER A 27 -16.46 12.01 -15.13
C SER A 27 -16.04 12.16 -13.66
N VAL A 28 -16.87 12.81 -12.85
CA VAL A 28 -16.65 12.93 -11.40
C VAL A 28 -16.55 11.57 -10.74
N GLU A 29 -17.38 10.62 -11.15
CA GLU A 29 -17.32 9.24 -10.67
C GLU A 29 -15.98 8.57 -10.99
N ALA A 30 -15.49 8.72 -12.22
CA ALA A 30 -14.19 8.18 -12.62
C ALA A 30 -13.04 8.81 -11.83
N GLU A 31 -13.11 10.13 -11.56
CA GLU A 31 -12.15 10.82 -10.70
C GLU A 31 -12.18 10.29 -9.25
N VAL A 32 -13.37 10.12 -8.68
CA VAL A 32 -13.53 9.60 -7.32
C VAL A 32 -13.00 8.18 -7.22
N ARG A 33 -13.29 7.32 -8.21
CA ARG A 33 -12.75 5.95 -8.26
C ARG A 33 -11.22 5.96 -8.28
N ASP A 34 -10.62 6.75 -9.16
CA ASP A 34 -9.17 6.87 -9.26
C ASP A 34 -8.51 7.44 -7.98
N ILE A 35 -9.17 8.38 -7.30
CA ILE A 35 -8.71 8.87 -5.99
C ILE A 35 -8.73 7.74 -4.97
N LEU A 36 -9.80 6.95 -4.91
CA LEU A 36 -9.91 5.82 -3.99
C LEU A 36 -8.91 4.73 -4.33
N ASP A 37 -8.74 4.38 -5.61
CA ASP A 37 -7.78 3.38 -6.06
C ASP A 37 -6.35 3.79 -5.71
N ARG A 38 -5.99 5.07 -5.88
CA ARG A 38 -4.67 5.57 -5.44
C ARG A 38 -4.53 5.60 -3.93
N ALA A 39 -5.58 6.00 -3.21
CA ALA A 39 -5.53 6.09 -1.75
C ALA A 39 -5.45 4.71 -1.08
N VAL A 40 -6.13 3.70 -1.63
CA VAL A 40 -6.16 2.33 -1.12
C VAL A 40 -5.02 1.49 -1.71
N GLY A 41 -4.66 1.74 -2.98
CA GLY A 41 -3.55 1.10 -3.68
C GLY A 41 -2.17 1.52 -3.14
N GLN A 42 -2.10 2.60 -2.36
CA GLN A 42 -1.01 2.84 -1.42
C GLN A 42 -1.08 1.82 -0.28
N THR A 43 -0.80 0.55 -0.62
CA THR A 43 -0.30 -0.40 0.37
C THR A 43 0.94 0.26 0.92
N GLN A 44 0.92 0.70 2.19
CA GLN A 44 2.17 0.84 2.92
C GLN A 44 2.86 -0.50 2.75
N GLY A 45 3.88 -0.55 1.91
CA GLY A 45 4.41 -1.78 1.34
C GLY A 45 4.47 -2.84 2.42
N ASN A 46 3.86 -4.00 2.18
CA ASN A 46 4.06 -5.13 3.07
C ASN A 46 5.56 -5.23 3.31
N ILE A 47 5.99 -5.26 4.57
CA ILE A 47 7.42 -5.27 4.92
C ILE A 47 8.12 -6.36 4.11
N LEU A 48 7.46 -7.50 3.88
CA LEU A 48 7.96 -8.57 3.03
C LEU A 48 8.19 -8.13 1.57
N THR A 49 7.25 -7.40 0.96
CA THR A 49 7.37 -6.86 -0.39
C THR A 49 8.47 -5.81 -0.48
N ALA A 50 8.54 -4.88 0.48
CA ALA A 50 9.60 -3.87 0.53
C ALA A 50 11.00 -4.49 0.71
N VAL A 51 11.10 -5.54 1.52
CA VAL A 51 12.32 -6.34 1.68
C VAL A 51 12.67 -7.04 0.35
N LEU A 52 11.73 -7.74 -0.28
CA LEU A 52 11.98 -8.46 -1.54
C LEU A 52 12.42 -7.53 -2.68
N GLU A 53 11.87 -6.32 -2.78
CA GLU A 53 12.31 -5.32 -3.75
C GLU A 53 13.75 -4.85 -3.49
N GLN A 54 14.14 -4.71 -2.22
CA GLN A 54 15.50 -4.34 -1.83
C GLN A 54 16.53 -5.45 -2.13
N PHE A 55 16.10 -6.72 -2.03
CA PHE A 55 16.92 -7.90 -2.28
C PHE A 55 16.78 -8.46 -3.72
N ASP A 56 16.33 -7.65 -4.69
CA ASP A 56 16.33 -7.98 -6.13
C ASP A 56 17.70 -8.54 -6.59
N VAL A 57 17.74 -9.33 -7.67
CA VAL A 57 18.92 -10.05 -8.17
C VAL A 57 20.15 -9.15 -8.34
N ARG A 58 19.93 -7.86 -8.61
CA ARG A 58 20.98 -6.83 -8.72
C ARG A 58 21.73 -6.57 -7.40
N HIS A 59 21.13 -6.91 -6.26
CA HIS A 59 21.69 -6.78 -4.91
C HIS A 59 21.82 -8.14 -4.21
N ALA A 60 21.69 -9.25 -4.94
CA ALA A 60 21.86 -10.58 -4.38
C ALA A 60 23.30 -10.74 -3.87
N VAL A 61 23.44 -10.98 -2.57
CA VAL A 61 24.71 -11.28 -1.90
C VAL A 61 24.63 -12.68 -1.33
N ASP A 62 25.68 -13.46 -1.55
CA ASP A 62 25.83 -14.74 -0.88
C ASP A 62 26.32 -14.49 0.55
N LEU A 63 25.45 -14.73 1.53
CA LEU A 63 25.74 -14.50 2.94
C LEU A 63 26.17 -15.81 3.57
N GLU A 64 27.42 -15.88 4.00
CA GLU A 64 27.88 -16.96 4.85
C GLU A 64 27.09 -16.95 6.17
N PRO A 65 26.37 -18.03 6.51
CA PRO A 65 25.60 -18.07 7.73
C PRO A 65 26.56 -17.96 8.93
N ALA A 66 26.26 -17.02 9.83
CA ALA A 66 27.07 -16.84 11.03
C ALA A 66 27.16 -18.15 11.82
N ARG A 67 28.38 -18.50 12.24
CA ARG A 67 28.60 -19.67 13.09
C ARG A 67 27.84 -19.48 14.40
N ARG A 68 26.92 -20.40 14.69
CA ARG A 68 26.17 -20.42 15.95
C ARG A 68 27.14 -20.64 17.11
N SER A 69 27.36 -19.61 17.92
CA SER A 69 28.18 -19.64 19.14
C SER A 69 27.39 -19.99 20.39
N ASP A 70 26.08 -19.74 20.37
CA ASP A 70 25.26 -19.79 21.56
C ASP A 70 24.76 -21.22 21.82
N LEU A 71 24.83 -21.62 23.09
CA LEU A 71 24.20 -22.85 23.54
C LEU A 71 22.67 -22.76 23.34
N PRO A 72 22.00 -23.89 23.02
CA PRO A 72 20.54 -23.93 23.00
C PRO A 72 19.98 -23.40 24.32
N ARG A 73 18.99 -22.51 24.24
CA ARG A 73 18.26 -22.07 25.43
C ARG A 73 17.52 -23.30 26.01
N PRO A 74 17.58 -23.55 27.32
CA PRO A 74 16.78 -24.60 27.93
C PRO A 74 15.29 -24.34 27.64
N VAL A 75 14.60 -25.39 27.20
CA VAL A 75 13.14 -25.37 27.05
C VAL A 75 12.56 -25.86 28.36
N ASP A 76 11.76 -25.02 29.01
CA ASP A 76 10.95 -25.42 30.16
C ASP A 76 9.71 -26.16 29.65
N LEU A 77 9.54 -27.41 30.08
CA LEU A 77 8.43 -28.27 29.66
C LEU A 77 7.38 -28.48 30.74
N GLY A 78 7.55 -27.90 31.94
CA GLY A 78 6.70 -28.16 33.09
C GLY A 78 6.93 -29.54 33.73
#